data_AF-B4VR06-F1
#
_entry.id   AF-B4VR06-F1
#
_cell.length_a   1.000
_cell.length_b   1.000
_cell.length_c   1.000
_cell.angle_alpha   90.00
_cell.angle_beta   90.00
_cell.angle_gamma   90.00
#
_symmetry.space_group_name_H-M   'P 1'
#
loop_
_entity.id
_entity.type
_entity.pdbx_description
1 polymer ?
#
loop_
_entity_poly.entity_id
_entity_poly.type
_entity_poly.pdbx_seq_one_letter_code
_entity_poly.pdbx_strand_id
1 'polypeptide(L)' 'MGARKFIGNPKQPTFFVCNLVDGEYQMTPFTGNTPIVSPTFPQFNLSAQEIFDLALYLG' A
#
# COMPACT_ATOMS: atom_id res chain seq x y z
N MET A 1 -24.92 -2.78 7.35
CA MET A 1 -24.20 -3.44 6.24
C MET A 1 -23.56 -2.45 5.23
N GLY A 2 -23.33 -1.18 5.59
CA GLY A 2 -22.78 -0.16 4.67
C GLY A 2 -21.26 -0.26 4.46
N ALA A 3 -20.47 -0.27 5.55
CA ALA A 3 -19.01 -0.24 5.47
C ALA A 3 -18.36 -1.41 4.69
N ARG A 4 -19.02 -2.57 4.64
CA ARG A 4 -18.53 -3.75 3.91
C ARG A 4 -18.63 -3.62 2.39
N LYS A 5 -19.56 -2.81 1.85
CA LYS A 5 -19.68 -2.59 0.40
C LYS A 5 -18.61 -1.64 -0.15
N PHE A 6 -18.07 -0.76 0.70
CA PHE A 6 -17.12 0.28 0.28
C PHE A 6 -15.64 -0.07 0.51
N ILE A 7 -15.33 -1.09 1.32
CA ILE A 7 -13.95 -1.44 1.71
C ILE A 7 -13.42 -2.69 0.96
N GLY A 8 -14.23 -3.30 0.09
CA GLY A 8 -13.91 -4.54 -0.63
C GLY A 8 -14.02 -5.79 0.25
N ASN A 9 -14.38 -6.94 -0.35
CA ASN A 9 -14.50 -8.21 0.36
C ASN A 9 -13.99 -9.39 -0.51
N PRO A 10 -12.91 -10.10 -0.10
CA PRO A 10 -12.04 -9.75 1.01
C PRO A 10 -11.37 -8.39 0.76
N LYS A 11 -11.06 -7.66 1.84
CA LYS A 11 -10.27 -6.43 1.70
C LYS A 11 -8.93 -6.82 1.08
N GLN A 12 -8.66 -6.28 -0.11
CA GLN A 12 -7.39 -6.52 -0.78
C GLN A 12 -6.25 -5.93 0.08
N PRO A 13 -5.21 -6.71 0.43
CA PRO A 13 -4.02 -6.18 1.09
C PRO A 13 -3.47 -5.01 0.28
N THR A 14 -3.35 -3.85 0.92
CA THR A 14 -2.99 -2.60 0.25
C THR A 14 -1.90 -1.90 1.04
N PHE A 15 -0.84 -1.51 0.35
CA PHE A 15 0.21 -0.64 0.88
C PHE A 15 -0.08 0.80 0.45
N PHE A 16 0.04 1.78 1.34
CA PHE A 16 -0.17 3.18 1.00
C PHE A 16 1.11 3.99 1.19
N VAL A 17 1.47 4.79 0.19
CA VAL A 17 2.44 5.87 0.35
C VAL A 17 1.68 7.16 0.59
N CYS A 18 1.89 7.76 1.75
CA CYS A 18 1.25 9.01 2.16
C CYS A 18 2.23 10.16 1.99
N ASN A 19 1.95 11.06 1.05
CA ASN A 19 2.76 12.25 0.82
C ASN A 19 2.07 13.48 1.41
N LEU A 20 2.79 14.30 2.17
CA LEU A 20 2.27 15.57 2.67
C LEU A 20 2.46 16.64 1.57
N VAL A 21 1.35 17.15 1.04
CA VAL A 21 1.32 18.17 -0.03
C VAL A 21 0.37 19.28 0.42
N ASP A 22 0.86 20.51 0.45
CA ASP A 22 0.09 21.70 0.86
C ASP A 22 -0.65 21.55 2.21
N GLY A 23 -0.04 20.84 3.15
CA GLY A 23 -0.59 20.59 4.49
C GLY A 23 -1.57 19.42 4.58
N GLU A 24 -1.83 18.72 3.47
CA GLU A 24 -2.73 17.56 3.43
C GLU A 24 -2.01 16.28 3.01
N TYR A 25 -2.41 15.15 3.60
CA TYR A 25 -1.88 13.84 3.21
C TYR A 25 -2.60 13.30 1.98
N GLN A 26 -1.87 13.18 0.88
CA GLN A 26 -2.31 12.47 -0.32
C GLN A 26 -1.88 11.00 -0.21
N MET A 27 -2.86 10.08 -0.31
CA MET A 27 -2.63 8.64 -0.20
C MET A 27 -2.57 7.99 -1.59
N THR A 28 -1.47 7.32 -1.89
CA THR A 28 -1.33 6.52 -3.11
C THR A 28 -1.37 5.03 -2.77
N PRO A 29 -2.39 4.29 -3.24
CA PRO A 29 -2.51 2.85 -3.00
C PRO A 29 -1.62 2.03 -3.94
N PHE A 30 -1.02 0.97 -3.41
CA PHE A 30 -0.28 -0.06 -4.14
C PHE A 30 -0.78 -1.44 -3.71
N THR A 31 -1.00 -2.31 -4.69
CA THR A 31 -1.51 -3.68 -4.49
C THR A 31 -0.80 -4.65 -5.43
N GLY A 32 -0.77 -5.92 -5.04
CA GLY A 32 -0.13 -6.98 -5.81
C GLY A 32 1.33 -6.67 -6.14
N ASN A 33 1.73 -7.00 -7.36
CA ASN A 33 3.11 -6.88 -7.84
C ASN A 33 3.46 -5.50 -8.43
N THR A 34 2.62 -4.49 -8.21
CA THR A 34 2.93 -3.12 -8.65
C THR A 34 4.08 -2.56 -7.81
N PRO A 35 5.19 -2.10 -8.41
CA PRO A 35 6.29 -1.49 -7.66
C PRO A 35 5.81 -0.26 -6.88
N ILE A 36 6.21 -0.16 -5.61
CA ILE A 36 5.87 0.98 -4.77
C ILE A 36 6.76 2.16 -5.13
N VAL A 37 6.14 3.28 -5.47
CA VAL A 37 6.86 4.54 -5.75
C VAL A 37 6.81 5.42 -4.51
N SER A 38 7.99 5.73 -3.95
CA SER A 38 8.14 6.60 -2.79
C SER A 38 9.04 7.79 -3.13
N PRO A 39 8.53 9.04 -3.05
CA PRO A 39 9.37 10.23 -3.24
C PRO A 39 10.50 10.32 -2.20
N THR A 40 10.27 9.84 -0.99
CA THR A 40 11.25 9.84 0.10
C THR A 40 12.32 8.76 -0.07
N PHE A 41 11.97 7.65 -0.72
CA PHE A 41 12.88 6.53 -0.98
C PHE A 41 12.85 6.14 -2.46
N PRO A 42 13.49 6.91 -3.37
CA PRO A 42 13.41 6.68 -4.81
C PRO A 42 14.00 5.34 -5.27
N GLN A 43 14.86 4.73 -4.44
CA GLN A 43 15.47 3.42 -4.70
C GLN A 43 14.67 2.25 -4.12
N PHE A 44 13.53 2.52 -3.48
CA PHE A 44 12.64 1.47 -3.00
C PHE A 44 12.02 0.76 -4.22
N ASN A 45 12.26 -0.53 -4.36
CA ASN A 45 11.88 -1.31 -5.53
C ASN A 45 11.17 -2.63 -5.18
N LEU A 46 10.42 -2.64 -4.07
CA LEU A 46 9.54 -3.75 -3.72
C LEU A 46 8.10 -3.41 -4.06
N SER A 47 7.34 -4.44 -4.39
CA SER A 47 5.89 -4.41 -4.52
C SER A 47 5.21 -4.67 -3.18
N ALA A 48 3.91 -4.35 -3.11
CA ALA A 48 3.12 -4.63 -1.90
C ALA A 48 3.09 -6.14 -1.59
N GLN A 49 2.96 -6.99 -2.62
CA GLN A 49 2.95 -8.45 -2.44
C GLN A 49 4.25 -8.96 -1.82
N GLU A 50 5.40 -8.51 -2.31
CA GLU A 50 6.71 -8.94 -1.77
C GLU A 50 6.87 -8.55 -0.30
N ILE A 51 6.39 -7.37 0.11
CA ILE A 51 6.39 -6.96 1.53
C ILE A 51 5.51 -7.89 2.36
N PHE A 52 4.31 -8.23 1.89
CA PHE A 52 3.39 -9.11 2.62
C PHE A 52 3.93 -10.54 2.72
N ASP A 53 4.55 -11.06 1.65
CA ASP A 53 5.17 -12.39 1.64
C ASP A 53 6.35 -12.48 2.61
N LEU A 54 7.21 -11.44 2.64
CA LEU A 54 8.33 -11.34 3.60
C LEU A 54 7.84 -11.30 5.05
N ALA A 55 6.78 -10.54 5.33
CA ALA A 55 6.21 -10.45 6.67
C ALA A 55 5.63 -11.79 7.14
N LEU A 56 5.06 -12.59 6.23
CA LEU A 56 4.55 -13.92 6.55
C LEU A 56 5.67 -14.94 6.79
N TYR A 57 6.77 -14.85 6.05
CA TYR A 57 7.91 -15.78 6.20
C TYR A 57 8.72 -15.57 7.49
N LEU A 58 8.73 -14.34 8.02
CA LEU A 58 9.46 -13.97 9.24
C LEU A 58 8.62 -14.14 10.53
N GLY A 59 7.35 -14.52 10.41
CA GLY A 59 6.39 -14.67 11.50
C GLY A 59 6.24 -16.07 12.05
#